data_AF-A0A966MY57-F1
#
_entry.id   AF-A0A966MY57-F1
#
_cell.length_a   1.000
_cell.length_b   1.000
_cell.length_c   1.000
_cell.angle_alpha   90.00
_cell.angle_beta   90.00
_cell.angle_gamma   90.00
#
_symmetry.space_group_name_H-M   'P 1'
#
loop_
_entity.id
_entity.type
_entity.pdbx_description
1 polymer ?
#
loop_
_entity_poly.entity_id
_entity_poly.type
_entity_poly.pdbx_seq_one_letter_code
_entity_poly.pdbx_strand_id
1 'polypeptide(L)'
;MRGRGNGPRVAIRGPVVLERVVRSTDGRVDERFRLAGPVTVEHPALGTFDIPNGAEGFETDLTSVPAVFGWLIGTTGAHLPAALVHDALLAGMDDPSAPVRDRRSADAVFIDLLGASGVGPLRRALMTAAVTLATRMTSGWVSAVGSVAHLASIVIAGVWATAALLVGVDDPPWVLGTGTLRWISAAAGVAVIPIPLALLWGQDRRHGLIAGWSLAALLHVSAAIAALLLVIDRADRIGLAVERRQSTAGGSASPSAGAVPASSTADGGTKPSTALKENR
;
A
#
# COMPACT_ATOMS: atom_id res chain seq x y z
N MET A 1 3.82 48.36 2.41
CA MET A 1 4.82 47.54 3.14
C MET A 1 4.16 46.96 4.39
N ARG A 2 3.69 45.70 4.35
CA ARG A 2 3.19 44.97 5.54
C ARG A 2 4.28 44.00 5.96
N GLY A 3 4.82 44.19 7.16
CA GLY A 3 5.81 43.29 7.75
C GLY A 3 5.24 41.87 7.86
N ARG A 4 5.91 40.90 7.22
CA ARG A 4 5.74 39.49 7.55
C ARG A 4 6.26 39.32 8.98
N GLY A 5 5.33 39.23 9.94
CA GLY A 5 5.66 38.91 11.32
C GLY A 5 6.41 37.58 11.39
N ASN A 6 7.39 37.53 12.28
CA ASN A 6 8.07 36.34 12.78
C ASN A 6 7.04 35.32 13.29
N GLY A 7 6.50 34.51 12.38
CA GLY A 7 5.92 33.24 12.77
C GLY A 7 7.03 32.31 13.26
N PRO A 8 6.75 31.41 14.21
CA PRO A 8 7.69 30.37 14.59
C PRO A 8 8.23 29.66 13.33
N ARG A 9 9.55 29.71 13.12
CA ARG A 9 10.18 29.09 11.94
C ARG A 9 10.27 27.60 12.18
N VAL A 10 9.44 26.83 11.49
CA VAL A 10 9.63 25.40 11.33
C VAL A 10 10.45 25.20 10.06
N ALA A 11 11.71 24.79 10.20
CA ALA A 11 12.61 24.62 9.08
C ALA A 11 13.59 23.47 9.33
N ILE A 12 13.92 22.75 8.26
CA ILE A 12 14.95 21.73 8.26
C ILE A 12 16.09 22.26 7.40
N ARG A 13 17.31 22.26 7.93
CA ARG A 13 18.51 22.77 7.26
C ARG A 13 19.57 21.68 7.15
N GLY A 14 20.28 21.69 6.04
CA GLY A 14 21.35 20.75 5.72
C GLY A 14 20.90 19.65 4.74
N PRO A 15 21.81 19.12 3.91
CA PRO A 15 21.51 17.99 3.05
C PRO A 15 21.37 16.72 3.91
N VAL A 16 20.29 15.97 3.68
CA VAL A 16 20.12 14.64 4.29
C VAL A 16 20.98 13.64 3.50
N VAL A 17 22.11 13.25 4.09
CA VAL A 17 23.00 12.22 3.56
C VAL A 17 23.01 11.05 4.53
N LEU A 18 22.67 9.87 4.02
CA LEU A 18 22.58 8.65 4.82
C LEU A 18 23.67 7.67 4.38
N GLU A 19 24.45 7.21 5.36
CA GLU A 19 25.41 6.13 5.21
C GLU A 19 24.73 4.80 5.53
N ARG A 20 24.84 3.82 4.63
CA ARG A 20 24.32 2.46 4.84
C ARG A 20 25.31 1.66 5.67
N VAL A 21 24.90 1.26 6.87
CA VAL A 21 25.64 0.39 7.79
C VAL A 21 25.03 -1.00 7.74
N VAL A 22 25.76 -1.97 7.18
CA VAL A 22 25.31 -3.35 7.11
C VAL A 22 25.92 -4.12 8.29
N ARG A 23 25.10 -4.63 9.21
CA ARG A 23 25.53 -5.53 10.28
C ARG A 23 25.00 -6.93 10.01
N SER A 24 25.88 -7.91 9.89
CA SER A 24 25.50 -9.32 9.84
C SER A 24 25.56 -9.89 11.25
N THR A 25 24.39 -10.20 11.84
CA THR A 25 24.31 -10.86 13.15
C THR A 25 23.52 -12.16 13.00
N ASP A 26 24.12 -13.29 13.36
CA ASP A 26 23.47 -14.60 13.38
C ASP A 26 22.83 -15.02 12.04
N GLY A 27 23.52 -14.74 10.93
CA GLY A 27 23.05 -15.07 9.57
C GLY A 27 21.93 -14.16 9.02
N ARG A 28 21.41 -13.22 9.82
CA ARG A 28 20.53 -12.15 9.33
C ARG A 28 21.36 -10.90 9.00
N VAL A 29 21.14 -10.38 7.80
CA VAL A 29 21.63 -9.08 7.39
C VAL A 29 20.68 -8.02 7.95
N ASP A 30 21.15 -7.22 8.90
CA ASP A 30 20.46 -6.04 9.42
C ASP A 30 21.02 -4.81 8.70
N GLU A 31 20.18 -4.15 7.90
CA GLU A 31 20.53 -2.92 7.21
C GLU A 31 20.09 -1.74 8.07
N ARG A 32 21.07 -0.95 8.52
CA ARG A 32 20.83 0.29 9.26
C ARG A 32 21.37 1.48 8.50
N PHE A 33 20.81 2.64 8.78
CA PHE A 33 21.20 3.89 8.16
C PHE A 33 21.59 4.90 9.22
N ARG A 34 22.65 5.64 8.95
CA ARG A 34 23.20 6.65 9.84
C ARG A 34 23.32 7.97 9.10
N LEU A 35 23.11 9.08 9.80
CA LEU A 35 23.35 10.41 9.23
C LEU A 35 24.85 10.64 9.05
N ALA A 36 25.25 10.87 7.80
CA ALA A 36 26.63 11.15 7.40
C ALA A 36 27.00 12.64 7.52
N GLY A 37 26.00 13.52 7.67
CA GLY A 37 26.20 14.96 7.82
C GLY A 37 25.21 15.58 8.82
N PRO A 38 25.50 16.79 9.32
CA PRO A 38 24.64 17.47 10.29
C PRO A 38 23.33 17.92 9.64
N VAL A 39 22.22 17.58 10.30
CA VAL A 39 20.88 18.07 9.96
C VAL A 39 20.35 18.83 11.17
N THR A 40 20.01 20.09 10.96
CA THR A 40 19.54 20.99 12.01
C THR A 40 18.06 21.29 11.81
N VAL A 41 17.29 21.19 12.88
CA VAL A 41 15.87 21.47 12.93
C VAL A 41 15.63 22.73 13.74
N GLU A 42 14.97 23.71 13.14
CA GLU A 42 14.39 24.85 13.86
C GLU A 42 12.92 24.50 14.12
N HIS A 43 12.53 24.39 15.39
CA HIS A 43 11.15 24.11 15.78
C HIS A 43 10.80 24.81 17.11
N PRO A 44 9.60 25.39 17.28
CA PRO A 44 9.25 26.14 18.50
C PRO A 44 9.33 25.32 19.78
N ALA A 45 8.95 24.04 19.70
CA ALA A 45 9.00 23.12 20.83
C ALA A 45 10.40 22.57 21.13
N LEU A 46 11.33 22.66 20.16
CA LEU A 46 12.68 22.10 20.29
C LEU A 46 13.79 23.18 20.36
N GLY A 47 13.47 24.42 20.00
CA GLY A 47 14.46 25.44 19.70
C GLY A 47 15.24 25.11 18.41
N THR A 48 16.56 25.09 18.52
CA THR A 48 17.46 24.54 17.48
C THR A 48 17.91 23.17 17.93
N PHE A 49 17.54 22.14 17.18
CA PHE A 49 17.83 20.75 17.48
C PHE A 49 18.69 20.15 16.38
N ASP A 50 19.91 19.72 16.75
CA ASP A 50 20.80 19.01 15.85
C ASP A 50 20.57 17.51 15.98
N ILE A 51 20.32 16.83 14.86
CA ILE A 51 20.17 15.38 14.87
C ILE A 51 21.56 14.76 15.10
N PRO A 52 21.72 13.86 16.10
CA PRO A 52 22.97 13.15 16.34
C PRO A 52 23.46 12.43 15.07
N ASN A 53 24.71 12.69 14.66
CA ASN A 53 25.33 12.14 13.45
C ASN A 53 26.70 11.50 13.77
N GLY A 54 27.27 10.77 12.80
CA GLY A 54 28.59 10.12 12.97
C GLY A 54 28.56 8.84 13.81
N ALA A 55 29.73 8.30 14.16
CA ALA A 55 29.90 6.94 14.70
C ALA A 55 29.21 6.70 16.07
N GLU A 56 29.00 7.75 16.86
CA GLU A 56 28.25 7.73 18.13
C GLU A 56 26.81 8.25 17.97
N GLY A 57 26.39 8.58 16.75
CA GLY A 57 25.07 9.11 16.42
C GLY A 57 23.98 8.04 16.34
N PHE A 58 22.74 8.49 16.23
CA PHE A 58 21.56 7.64 16.13
C PHE A 58 21.56 6.83 14.81
N GLU A 59 21.32 5.52 14.90
CA GLU A 59 21.07 4.64 13.76
C GLU A 59 19.55 4.48 13.59
N THR A 60 19.00 4.94 12.46
CA THR A 60 17.63 4.59 12.05
C THR A 60 17.70 3.34 11.19
N ASP A 61 16.75 2.43 11.36
CA ASP A 61 16.68 1.26 10.50
C ASP A 61 16.02 1.59 9.14
N LEU A 62 15.42 2.79 8.96
CA LEU A 62 14.52 3.17 7.85
C LEU A 62 13.48 2.09 7.46
N THR A 63 13.34 1.06 8.28
CA THR A 63 12.57 -0.17 8.06
C THR A 63 11.55 -0.37 9.18
N SER A 64 11.64 0.40 10.27
CA SER A 64 10.55 0.74 11.18
C SER A 64 9.49 1.65 10.53
N VAL A 65 9.62 1.97 9.25
CA VAL A 65 8.47 2.39 8.45
C VAL A 65 7.66 1.11 8.18
N PRO A 66 6.47 0.91 8.80
CA PRO A 66 5.66 -0.27 8.53
C PRO A 66 5.53 -0.44 7.03
N ALA A 67 5.76 -1.66 6.50
CA ALA A 67 5.73 -1.96 5.07
C ALA A 67 4.48 -1.42 4.35
N VAL A 68 3.40 -1.21 5.10
CA VAL A 68 2.14 -0.56 4.70
C VAL A 68 2.33 0.87 4.16
N PHE A 69 3.36 1.60 4.57
CA PHE A 69 3.69 2.96 4.09
C PHE A 69 4.72 3.00 2.97
N GLY A 70 5.27 1.85 2.54
CA GLY A 70 6.17 1.79 1.38
C GLY A 70 5.54 2.39 0.10
N TRP A 71 4.22 2.27 -0.04
CA TRP A 71 3.46 2.92 -1.11
C TRP A 71 3.35 4.46 -0.96
N LEU A 72 3.39 4.97 0.28
CA LEU A 72 3.38 6.40 0.60
C LEU A 72 4.78 7.04 0.48
N ILE A 73 5.82 6.23 0.33
CA ILE A 73 7.22 6.63 0.18
C ILE A 73 7.59 6.96 -1.28
N GLY A 74 6.73 6.66 -2.26
CA GLY A 74 6.98 6.90 -3.69
C GLY A 74 7.57 8.28 -4.06
N THR A 75 8.76 8.19 -4.68
CA THR A 75 9.68 9.08 -5.44
C THR A 75 10.28 10.38 -4.87
N THR A 76 9.65 11.13 -3.96
CA THR A 76 10.18 12.50 -3.68
C THR A 76 11.08 12.65 -2.46
N GLY A 77 11.13 11.67 -1.53
CA GLY A 77 11.94 11.78 -0.31
C GLY A 77 11.62 12.98 0.60
N ALA A 78 10.61 13.79 0.27
CA ALA A 78 10.30 15.05 0.94
C ALA A 78 9.88 14.87 2.42
N HIS A 79 9.37 13.70 2.79
CA HIS A 79 9.00 13.37 4.17
C HIS A 79 10.16 12.76 4.97
N LEU A 80 11.24 12.34 4.30
CA LEU A 80 12.39 11.67 4.90
C LEU A 80 13.03 12.51 6.02
N PRO A 81 13.27 13.84 5.85
CA PRO A 81 13.88 14.62 6.91
C PRO A 81 12.97 14.71 8.15
N ALA A 82 11.65 14.82 7.96
CA ALA A 82 10.70 14.81 9.08
C ALA A 82 10.68 13.45 9.80
N ALA A 83 10.74 12.35 9.05
CA ALA A 83 10.79 11.00 9.61
C ALA A 83 12.06 10.76 10.44
N LEU A 84 13.23 11.20 9.95
CA LEU A 84 14.49 11.10 10.69
C LEU A 84 14.46 11.84 12.02
N VAL A 85 13.84 13.02 12.05
CA VAL A 85 13.67 13.77 13.29
C VAL A 85 12.74 13.02 14.24
N HIS A 86 11.62 12.50 13.74
CA HIS A 86 10.69 11.71 14.56
C HIS A 86 11.37 10.49 15.18
N ASP A 87 12.10 9.71 14.38
CA ASP A 87 12.85 8.55 14.85
C ASP A 87 13.89 8.92 15.92
N ALA A 88 14.67 9.99 15.70
CA ALA A 88 15.65 10.47 16.66
C ALA A 88 15.01 10.90 17.99
N LEU A 89 13.85 11.56 17.92
CA LEU A 89 13.09 11.94 19.12
C LEU A 89 12.51 10.72 19.85
N LEU A 90 12.07 9.68 19.13
CA LEU A 90 11.60 8.44 19.74
C LEU A 90 12.74 7.66 20.43
N ALA A 91 13.91 7.57 19.78
CA ALA A 91 15.06 6.85 20.31
C ALA A 91 15.68 7.53 21.53
N GLY A 92 15.65 8.86 21.58
CA GLY A 92 16.13 9.64 22.72
C GLY A 92 15.11 9.82 23.84
N MET A 93 13.86 9.32 23.72
CA MET A 93 12.77 9.69 24.63
C MET A 93 13.00 9.31 26.10
N ASP A 94 13.78 8.25 26.33
CA ASP A 94 14.14 7.78 27.68
C ASP A 94 15.29 8.59 28.31
N ASP A 95 15.97 9.44 27.55
CA ASP A 95 17.05 10.30 28.04
C ASP A 95 16.47 11.43 28.92
N PRO A 96 17.01 11.67 30.14
CA PRO A 96 16.61 12.81 30.98
C PRO A 96 16.75 14.18 30.30
N SER A 97 17.64 14.30 29.32
CA SER A 97 17.90 15.52 28.53
C SER A 97 17.06 15.62 27.25
N ALA A 98 16.19 14.64 26.99
CA ALA A 98 15.37 14.62 25.78
C ALA A 98 14.49 15.87 25.66
N PRO A 99 14.46 16.53 24.49
CA PRO A 99 13.65 17.74 24.30
C PRO A 99 12.14 17.44 24.30
N VAL A 100 11.75 16.20 24.03
CA VAL A 100 10.38 15.70 24.18
C VAL A 100 10.43 14.35 24.90
N ARG A 101 9.51 14.15 25.86
CA ARG A 101 9.48 12.98 26.75
C ARG A 101 8.24 12.11 26.56
N ASP A 102 7.43 12.43 25.56
CA ASP A 102 6.22 11.70 25.24
C ASP A 102 6.02 11.60 23.73
N ARG A 103 5.40 10.50 23.31
CA ARG A 103 5.17 10.17 21.91
C ARG A 103 4.26 11.18 21.22
N ARG A 104 3.29 11.76 21.93
CA ARG A 104 2.36 12.73 21.35
C ARG A 104 3.06 14.04 20.99
N SER A 105 4.01 14.48 21.81
CA SER A 105 4.84 15.65 21.51
C SER A 105 5.77 15.40 20.33
N ALA A 106 6.37 14.22 20.23
CA ALA A 106 7.16 13.83 19.06
C ALA A 106 6.32 13.82 17.77
N ASP A 107 5.09 13.28 17.83
CA ASP A 107 4.16 13.29 16.69
C ASP A 107 3.75 14.71 16.27
N ALA A 108 3.53 15.61 17.22
CA ALA A 108 3.19 17.00 16.93
C ALA A 108 4.32 17.69 16.13
N VAL A 109 5.57 17.52 16.58
CA VAL A 109 6.76 18.00 15.86
C VAL A 109 6.80 17.41 14.45
N PHE A 110 6.57 16.10 14.30
CA PHE A 110 6.56 15.44 13.00
C PHE A 110 5.49 16.03 12.05
N ILE A 111 4.28 16.27 12.55
CA ILE A 111 3.16 16.83 11.76
C ILE A 111 3.46 18.26 11.28
N ASP A 112 4.13 19.05 12.12
CA ASP A 112 4.57 20.40 11.76
C ASP A 112 5.69 20.36 10.72
N LEU A 113 6.67 19.47 10.89
CA LEU A 113 7.75 19.26 9.93
C LEU A 113 7.26 18.73 8.59
N LEU A 114 6.24 17.86 8.55
CA LEU A 114 5.59 17.44 7.31
C LEU A 114 5.01 18.62 6.54
N GLY A 115 4.48 19.62 7.25
CA GLY A 115 3.99 20.87 6.64
C GLY A 115 5.10 21.71 6.03
N ALA A 116 6.26 21.75 6.67
CA ALA A 116 7.43 22.49 6.20
C ALA A 116 8.18 21.78 5.06
N SER A 117 8.09 20.45 4.98
CA SER A 117 8.89 19.66 4.04
C SER A 117 8.29 19.53 2.64
N GLY A 118 7.26 20.33 2.30
CA GLY A 118 6.67 20.35 0.96
C GLY A 118 5.86 19.10 0.60
N VAL A 119 5.43 18.31 1.59
CA VAL A 119 4.57 17.15 1.38
C VAL A 119 3.18 17.61 0.93
N GLY A 120 2.66 17.00 -0.14
CA GLY A 120 1.33 17.30 -0.67
C GLY A 120 0.21 17.07 0.37
N PRO A 121 -0.92 17.80 0.29
CA PRO A 121 -1.93 17.86 1.36
C PRO A 121 -2.56 16.49 1.67
N LEU A 122 -2.84 15.68 0.64
CA LEU A 122 -3.38 14.33 0.83
C LEU A 122 -2.38 13.41 1.54
N ARG A 123 -1.13 13.39 1.08
CA ARG A 123 -0.06 12.57 1.69
C ARG A 123 0.15 12.97 3.14
N ARG A 124 0.21 14.28 3.42
CA ARG A 124 0.33 14.82 4.78
C ARG A 124 -0.84 14.37 5.65
N ALA A 125 -2.07 14.48 5.17
CA ALA A 125 -3.26 14.05 5.91
C ALA A 125 -3.21 12.56 6.28
N LEU A 126 -2.80 11.70 5.35
CA LEU A 126 -2.62 10.25 5.59
C LEU A 126 -1.53 9.96 6.62
N MET A 127 -0.36 10.61 6.50
CA MET A 127 0.74 10.45 7.47
C MET A 127 0.35 10.92 8.86
N THR A 128 -0.31 12.08 8.96
CA THR A 128 -0.81 12.61 10.23
C THR A 128 -1.84 11.67 10.86
N ALA A 129 -2.75 11.09 10.08
CA ALA A 129 -3.73 10.13 10.58
C ALA A 129 -3.05 8.84 11.09
N ALA A 130 -2.04 8.37 10.37
CA ALA A 130 -1.26 7.18 10.74
C ALA A 130 -0.50 7.34 12.06
N VAL A 131 0.26 8.43 12.21
CA VAL A 131 1.06 8.64 13.43
C VAL A 131 0.15 8.82 14.65
N THR A 132 -0.97 9.54 14.48
CA THR A 132 -1.99 9.70 15.52
C THR A 132 -2.59 8.34 15.93
N LEU A 133 -2.88 7.47 14.95
CA LEU A 133 -3.38 6.13 15.23
C LEU A 133 -2.37 5.32 16.05
N ALA A 134 -1.10 5.34 15.66
CA ALA A 134 -0.04 4.63 16.37
C ALA A 134 0.07 5.09 17.82
N THR A 135 0.07 6.40 18.06
CA THR A 135 0.08 6.97 19.41
C THR A 135 -1.17 6.58 20.20
N ARG A 136 -2.35 6.54 19.58
CA ARG A 136 -3.57 6.09 20.25
C ARG A 136 -3.54 4.61 20.63
N MET A 137 -2.89 3.76 19.84
CA MET A 137 -2.70 2.34 20.18
C MET A 137 -1.83 2.15 21.42
N THR A 138 -0.89 3.07 21.68
CA THR A 138 0.04 2.98 22.82
C THR A 138 -0.34 3.86 24.01
N SER A 139 -1.27 4.80 23.86
CA SER A 139 -1.66 5.76 24.92
C SER A 139 -2.58 5.18 25.99
N GLY A 140 -3.15 3.99 25.78
CA GLY A 140 -4.03 3.32 26.74
C GLY A 140 -5.08 2.42 26.09
N TRP A 141 -5.65 1.52 26.88
CA TRP A 141 -6.57 0.50 26.38
C TRP A 141 -7.87 1.10 25.80
N VAL A 142 -8.42 2.15 26.40
CA VAL A 142 -9.66 2.79 25.91
C VAL A 142 -9.45 3.42 24.52
N SER A 143 -8.33 4.13 24.32
CA SER A 143 -8.04 4.72 23.01
C SER A 143 -7.73 3.66 21.96
N ALA A 144 -7.01 2.60 22.34
CA ALA A 144 -6.73 1.46 21.47
C ALA A 144 -8.01 0.75 21.03
N VAL A 145 -8.87 0.36 21.99
CA VAL A 145 -10.16 -0.28 21.71
C VAL A 145 -11.06 0.61 20.87
N GLY A 146 -11.16 1.91 21.19
CA GLY A 146 -11.96 2.85 20.39
C GLY A 146 -11.47 2.98 18.94
N SER A 147 -10.16 3.00 18.74
CA SER A 147 -9.55 3.05 17.41
C SER A 147 -9.70 1.72 16.65
N VAL A 148 -9.54 0.57 17.31
CA VAL A 148 -9.80 -0.75 16.70
C VAL A 148 -11.28 -0.90 16.32
N ALA A 149 -12.20 -0.55 17.23
CA ALA A 149 -13.63 -0.60 16.98
C ALA A 149 -14.04 0.28 15.80
N HIS A 150 -13.47 1.49 15.70
CA HIS A 150 -13.67 2.39 14.56
C HIS A 150 -13.26 1.74 13.23
N LEU A 151 -12.04 1.21 13.15
CA LEU A 151 -11.52 0.60 11.93
C LEU A 151 -12.27 -0.69 11.56
N ALA A 152 -12.53 -1.56 12.54
CA ALA A 152 -13.27 -2.80 12.34
C ALA A 152 -14.69 -2.54 11.83
N SER A 153 -15.38 -1.53 12.38
CA SER A 153 -16.74 -1.16 11.93
C SER A 153 -16.76 -0.74 10.46
N ILE A 154 -15.74 0.01 10.01
CA ILE A 154 -15.62 0.43 8.61
C ILE A 154 -15.34 -0.76 7.70
N VAL A 155 -14.46 -1.66 8.10
CA VAL A 155 -14.17 -2.89 7.35
C VAL A 155 -15.42 -3.75 7.22
N ILE A 156 -16.11 -4.02 8.34
CA ILE A 156 -17.32 -4.84 8.35
C ILE A 156 -18.40 -4.22 7.46
N ALA A 157 -18.63 -2.91 7.57
CA ALA A 157 -19.61 -2.22 6.73
C ALA A 157 -19.24 -2.28 5.25
N GLY A 158 -17.98 -2.07 4.90
CA GLY A 158 -17.49 -2.14 3.52
C GLY A 158 -17.59 -3.55 2.93
N VAL A 159 -17.21 -4.57 3.71
CA VAL A 159 -17.33 -5.98 3.30
C VAL A 159 -18.79 -6.36 3.10
N TRP A 160 -19.69 -5.98 4.01
CA TRP A 160 -21.12 -6.27 3.87
C TRP A 160 -21.71 -5.60 2.63
N ALA A 161 -21.45 -4.31 2.42
CA ALA A 161 -21.88 -3.60 1.22
C ALA A 161 -21.35 -4.26 -0.06
N THR A 162 -20.08 -4.66 -0.06
CA THR A 162 -19.46 -5.34 -1.21
C THR A 162 -20.07 -6.72 -1.46
N ALA A 163 -20.30 -7.50 -0.42
CA ALA A 163 -20.89 -8.83 -0.53
C ALA A 163 -22.34 -8.77 -1.04
N ALA A 164 -23.13 -7.78 -0.58
CA ALA A 164 -24.50 -7.57 -1.05
C ALA A 164 -24.54 -7.26 -2.56
N LEU A 165 -23.50 -6.57 -3.07
CA LEU A 165 -23.37 -6.26 -4.49
C LEU A 165 -22.89 -7.45 -5.33
N LEU A 166 -21.89 -8.20 -4.86
CA LEU A 166 -21.21 -9.21 -5.68
C LEU A 166 -21.81 -10.62 -5.56
N VAL A 167 -22.30 -10.97 -4.37
CA VAL A 167 -22.74 -12.34 -4.03
C VAL A 167 -24.26 -12.39 -3.78
N GLY A 168 -24.90 -11.23 -3.63
CA GLY A 168 -26.36 -11.15 -3.43
C GLY A 168 -26.81 -11.55 -2.03
N VAL A 169 -25.97 -11.34 -1.01
CA VAL A 169 -26.43 -11.36 0.40
C VAL A 169 -27.35 -10.17 0.68
N ASP A 170 -28.07 -10.25 1.81
CA ASP A 170 -29.01 -9.22 2.23
C ASP A 170 -28.37 -7.83 2.27
N ASP A 171 -29.12 -6.85 1.76
CA ASP A 171 -28.70 -5.46 1.71
C ASP A 171 -28.47 -4.91 3.14
N PRO A 172 -27.36 -4.20 3.39
CA PRO A 172 -27.14 -3.57 4.67
C PRO A 172 -28.24 -2.55 4.99
N PRO A 173 -28.47 -2.23 6.27
CA PRO A 173 -29.61 -1.41 6.70
C PRO A 173 -29.62 0.03 6.15
N TRP A 174 -28.48 0.53 5.66
CA TRP A 174 -28.37 1.85 5.01
C TRP A 174 -28.59 1.82 3.49
N VAL A 175 -28.69 0.64 2.89
CA VAL A 175 -29.01 0.47 1.47
C VAL A 175 -30.52 0.45 1.33
N LEU A 176 -31.04 1.40 0.56
CA LEU A 176 -32.47 1.67 0.47
C LEU A 176 -32.96 1.58 -0.98
N GLY A 177 -34.16 1.04 -1.14
CA GLY A 177 -34.87 0.98 -2.41
C GLY A 177 -34.21 0.07 -3.45
N THR A 178 -34.52 0.33 -4.72
CA THR A 178 -34.04 -0.45 -5.87
C THR A 178 -33.47 0.46 -6.96
N GLY A 179 -32.85 -0.12 -7.99
CA GLY A 179 -32.30 0.63 -9.12
C GLY A 179 -31.23 1.64 -8.70
N THR A 180 -31.32 2.88 -9.22
CA THR A 180 -30.36 3.96 -8.94
C THR A 180 -30.28 4.33 -7.47
N LEU A 181 -31.40 4.29 -6.74
CA LEU A 181 -31.45 4.67 -5.32
C LEU A 181 -30.63 3.71 -4.45
N ARG A 182 -30.63 2.42 -4.81
CA ARG A 182 -29.79 1.40 -4.15
C ARG A 182 -28.31 1.76 -4.23
N TRP A 183 -27.84 2.17 -5.42
CA TRP A 183 -26.45 2.57 -5.63
C TRP A 183 -26.06 3.83 -4.87
N ILE A 184 -26.93 4.86 -4.88
CA ILE A 184 -26.69 6.11 -4.17
C ILE A 184 -26.65 5.88 -2.67
N SER A 185 -27.60 5.13 -2.13
CA SER A 185 -27.67 4.84 -0.68
C SER A 185 -26.52 3.95 -0.21
N ALA A 186 -26.08 2.98 -1.01
CA ALA A 186 -24.88 2.20 -0.73
C ALA A 186 -23.62 3.07 -0.67
N ALA A 187 -23.41 3.95 -1.66
CA ALA A 187 -22.26 4.86 -1.68
C ALA A 187 -22.33 5.89 -0.53
N ALA A 188 -23.51 6.43 -0.25
CA ALA A 188 -23.72 7.40 0.81
C ALA A 188 -23.47 6.80 2.20
N GLY A 189 -23.95 5.58 2.45
CA GLY A 189 -23.69 4.89 3.72
C GLY A 189 -22.21 4.75 4.01
N VAL A 190 -21.41 4.33 3.02
CA VAL A 190 -19.96 4.18 3.14
C VAL A 190 -19.27 5.52 3.44
N ALA A 191 -19.71 6.62 2.84
CA ALA A 191 -19.15 7.95 3.10
C ALA A 191 -19.55 8.51 4.47
N VAL A 192 -20.74 8.16 4.96
CA VAL A 192 -21.32 8.70 6.20
C VAL A 192 -20.90 7.91 7.44
N ILE A 193 -20.74 6.58 7.36
CA ILE A 193 -20.39 5.71 8.49
C ILE A 193 -19.13 6.17 9.26
N PRO A 194 -18.04 6.63 8.61
CA PRO A 194 -16.86 7.14 9.32
C PRO A 194 -17.11 8.38 10.18
N ILE A 195 -18.15 9.17 9.90
CA ILE A 195 -18.42 10.45 10.57
C ILE A 195 -18.80 10.25 12.05
N PRO A 196 -19.84 9.48 12.42
CA PRO A 196 -20.17 9.24 13.82
C PRO A 196 -19.08 8.42 14.52
N LEU A 197 -18.46 7.47 13.84
CA LEU A 197 -17.40 6.64 14.42
C LEU A 197 -16.15 7.46 14.78
N ALA A 198 -15.87 8.55 14.05
CA ALA A 198 -14.78 9.46 14.39
C ALA A 198 -14.92 10.08 15.79
N LEU A 199 -16.13 10.09 16.39
CA LEU A 199 -16.32 10.54 17.78
C LEU A 199 -15.58 9.66 18.79
N LEU A 200 -15.34 8.37 18.47
CA LEU A 200 -14.52 7.45 19.27
C LEU A 200 -13.07 7.93 19.43
N TRP A 201 -12.64 8.85 18.56
CA TRP A 201 -11.30 9.44 18.62
C TRP A 201 -11.20 10.63 19.58
N GLY A 202 -12.30 11.10 20.20
CA GLY A 202 -12.24 12.14 21.23
C GLY A 202 -11.70 13.47 20.70
N GLN A 203 -10.54 13.93 21.20
CA GLN A 203 -9.89 15.15 20.69
C GLN A 203 -9.29 14.97 19.28
N ASP A 204 -9.02 13.73 18.86
CA ASP A 204 -8.37 13.40 17.59
C ASP A 204 -9.38 13.12 16.45
N ARG A 205 -10.64 13.57 16.59
CA ARG A 205 -11.75 13.31 15.65
C ARG A 205 -11.39 13.57 14.18
N ARG A 206 -10.66 14.65 13.90
CA ARG A 206 -10.25 15.01 12.53
C ARG A 206 -9.38 13.93 11.89
N HIS A 207 -8.46 13.36 12.66
CA HIS A 207 -7.55 12.30 12.22
C HIS A 207 -8.30 10.96 12.04
N GLY A 208 -9.25 10.67 12.93
CA GLY A 208 -10.13 9.51 12.81
C GLY A 208 -11.01 9.54 11.57
N LEU A 209 -11.48 10.72 11.17
CA LEU A 209 -12.25 10.90 9.93
C LEU A 209 -11.40 10.63 8.69
N ILE A 210 -10.19 11.19 8.65
CA ILE A 210 -9.24 10.95 7.55
C ILE A 210 -8.91 9.46 7.45
N ALA A 211 -8.58 8.81 8.57
CA ALA A 211 -8.31 7.38 8.61
C ALA A 211 -9.52 6.57 8.12
N GLY A 212 -10.72 6.94 8.54
CA GLY A 212 -11.95 6.24 8.18
C GLY A 212 -12.31 6.36 6.70
N TRP A 213 -12.28 7.57 6.12
CA TRP A 213 -12.52 7.75 4.69
C TRP A 213 -11.46 7.10 3.82
N SER A 214 -10.19 7.16 4.23
CA SER A 214 -9.10 6.53 3.49
C SER A 214 -9.25 5.01 3.45
N LEU A 215 -9.59 4.39 4.58
CA LEU A 215 -9.84 2.96 4.68
C LEU A 215 -11.07 2.54 3.87
N ALA A 216 -12.17 3.29 3.99
CA ALA A 216 -13.39 3.03 3.23
C ALA A 216 -13.15 3.08 1.72
N ALA A 217 -12.44 4.10 1.23
CA ALA A 217 -12.10 4.22 -0.18
C ALA A 217 -11.20 3.07 -0.66
N LEU A 218 -10.15 2.74 0.10
CA LEU A 218 -9.21 1.67 -0.25
C LEU A 218 -9.90 0.30 -0.40
N LEU A 219 -10.83 -0.01 0.52
CA LEU A 219 -11.56 -1.27 0.51
C LEU A 219 -12.38 -1.44 -0.78
N HIS A 220 -13.10 -0.38 -1.19
CA HIS A 220 -13.96 -0.45 -2.38
C HIS A 220 -13.15 -0.43 -3.69
N VAL A 221 -12.05 0.34 -3.74
CA VAL A 221 -11.12 0.29 -4.89
C VAL A 221 -10.54 -1.12 -5.04
N SER A 222 -10.13 -1.75 -3.95
CA SER A 222 -9.60 -3.11 -3.96
C SER A 222 -10.65 -4.12 -4.43
N ALA A 223 -11.89 -4.00 -3.95
CA ALA A 223 -13.01 -4.83 -4.38
C ALA A 223 -13.33 -4.66 -5.88
N ALA A 224 -13.33 -3.42 -6.38
CA ALA A 224 -13.55 -3.14 -7.80
C ALA A 224 -12.46 -3.76 -8.69
N ILE A 225 -11.19 -3.65 -8.27
CA ILE A 225 -10.07 -4.29 -8.98
C ILE A 225 -10.22 -5.82 -8.96
N ALA A 226 -10.55 -6.41 -7.81
CA ALA A 226 -10.76 -7.85 -7.69
C ALA A 226 -11.90 -8.33 -8.60
N ALA A 227 -13.02 -7.61 -8.63
CA ALA A 227 -14.15 -7.92 -9.51
C ALA A 227 -13.75 -7.86 -11.00
N LEU A 228 -12.98 -6.84 -11.41
CA LEU A 228 -12.45 -6.73 -12.77
C LEU A 228 -11.55 -7.91 -13.13
N LEU A 229 -10.63 -8.29 -12.24
CA LEU A 229 -9.74 -9.43 -12.46
C LEU A 229 -10.51 -10.74 -12.59
N LEU A 230 -11.57 -10.94 -11.80
CA LEU A 230 -12.45 -12.11 -11.90
C LEU A 230 -13.19 -12.18 -13.24
N VAL A 231 -13.63 -11.03 -13.78
CA VAL A 231 -14.27 -10.96 -15.10
C VAL A 231 -13.27 -11.36 -16.20
N ILE A 232 -12.05 -10.85 -16.15
CA ILE A 232 -10.98 -11.17 -17.11
C ILE A 232 -10.68 -12.67 -17.08
N ASP A 233 -10.40 -13.21 -15.88
CA ASP A 233 -10.12 -14.64 -15.68
C ASP A 233 -11.29 -15.54 -16.13
N ARG A 234 -12.55 -15.08 -15.97
CA ARG A 234 -13.72 -15.81 -16.48
C ARG A 234 -13.80 -15.78 -18.01
N ALA A 235 -13.50 -14.65 -18.64
CA ALA A 235 -13.48 -14.51 -20.09
C ALA A 235 -12.40 -15.41 -20.71
N ASP A 236 -11.20 -15.44 -20.12
CA ASP A 236 -10.09 -16.28 -20.56
C ASP A 236 -10.46 -17.77 -20.48
N ARG A 237 -11.07 -18.21 -19.36
CA ARG A 237 -11.57 -19.59 -19.25
C ARG A 237 -12.60 -19.97 -20.31
N ILE A 238 -13.47 -19.04 -20.70
CA ILE A 238 -14.47 -19.30 -21.75
C ILE A 238 -13.79 -19.39 -23.11
N GLY A 239 -12.85 -18.48 -23.41
CA GLY A 239 -12.06 -18.52 -24.65
C GLY A 239 -11.32 -19.85 -24.82
N LEU A 240 -10.61 -20.28 -23.77
CA LEU A 240 -9.91 -21.57 -23.75
C LEU A 240 -10.85 -22.77 -23.90
N ALA A 241 -12.06 -22.69 -23.34
CA ALA A 241 -13.06 -23.75 -23.48
C ALA A 241 -13.63 -23.83 -24.91
N VAL A 242 -13.80 -22.68 -25.58
CA VAL A 242 -14.24 -22.62 -26.99
C VAL A 242 -13.16 -23.18 -27.91
N GLU A 243 -11.91 -22.79 -27.72
CA GLU A 243 -10.77 -23.27 -28.52
C GLU A 243 -10.58 -24.79 -28.37
N ARG A 244 -10.69 -25.31 -27.14
CA ARG A 244 -10.65 -26.76 -26.88
C ARG A 244 -11.77 -27.52 -27.59
N ARG A 245 -12.98 -26.96 -27.66
CA ARG A 245 -14.10 -27.59 -28.40
C ARG A 245 -13.85 -27.60 -29.90
N GLN A 246 -13.28 -26.53 -30.45
CA GLN A 246 -12.95 -26.44 -31.87
C GLN A 246 -11.84 -27.40 -32.29
N SER A 247 -10.80 -27.58 -31.47
CA SER A 247 -9.74 -28.57 -31.75
C SER A 247 -10.26 -30.01 -31.68
N THR A 248 -11.15 -30.34 -30.75
CA THR A 248 -11.80 -31.66 -30.71
C THR A 248 -12.77 -31.91 -31.86
N ALA A 249 -13.42 -30.86 -32.38
CA ALA A 249 -14.35 -30.97 -33.51
C ALA A 249 -13.64 -30.94 -34.89
N GLY A 250 -12.50 -30.25 -35.00
CA GLY A 250 -11.67 -30.23 -36.20
C GLY A 250 -10.84 -31.51 -36.37
N GLY A 251 -10.50 -32.19 -35.27
CA GLY A 251 -9.77 -33.47 -35.30
C GLY A 251 -10.60 -34.66 -35.78
N SER A 252 -11.94 -34.54 -35.90
CA SER A 252 -12.82 -35.61 -36.38
C SER A 252 -13.16 -35.52 -37.89
N ALA A 253 -12.66 -34.50 -38.60
CA ALA A 253 -12.90 -34.33 -40.03
C ALA A 253 -11.69 -34.74 -40.92
N SER A 254 -11.42 -36.06 -40.97
CA SER A 254 -10.80 -36.86 -42.06
C SER A 254 -9.31 -36.72 -42.44
N PRO A 255 -8.65 -37.78 -43.00
CA PRO A 255 -9.26 -38.91 -43.76
C PRO A 255 -8.78 -40.35 -43.39
N SER A 256 -9.69 -41.32 -43.47
CA SER A 256 -9.32 -42.71 -43.78
C SER A 256 -10.47 -43.47 -44.45
N ALA A 257 -10.37 -43.65 -45.76
CA ALA A 257 -10.97 -44.78 -46.46
C ALA A 257 -10.11 -45.04 -47.71
N GLY A 258 -9.15 -45.95 -47.57
CA GLY A 258 -8.40 -46.48 -48.70
C GLY A 258 -9.20 -47.58 -49.40
N ALA A 259 -9.08 -47.67 -50.72
CA ALA A 259 -9.21 -48.91 -51.48
C ALA A 259 -8.58 -48.72 -52.87
N VAL A 260 -7.36 -49.23 -53.03
CA VAL A 260 -6.76 -49.53 -54.34
C VAL A 260 -6.84 -51.06 -54.50
N PRO A 261 -7.51 -51.61 -55.53
CA PRO A 261 -7.40 -53.02 -55.85
C PRO A 261 -6.24 -53.26 -56.81
N ALA A 262 -5.52 -54.36 -56.59
CA ALA A 262 -4.45 -54.85 -57.45
C ALA A 262 -5.00 -55.48 -58.74
N SER A 263 -4.36 -55.23 -59.89
CA SER A 263 -4.05 -56.27 -60.90
C SER A 263 -3.17 -55.76 -62.06
N SER A 264 -2.06 -56.49 -62.28
CA SER A 264 -1.46 -56.92 -63.56
C SER A 264 -1.37 -55.96 -64.75
N THR A 265 -0.16 -55.59 -65.17
CA THR A 265 0.46 -56.07 -66.43
C THR A 265 1.92 -55.57 -66.56
N ALA A 266 2.67 -56.28 -67.40
CA ALA A 266 4.12 -56.40 -67.48
C ALA A 266 4.88 -55.21 -68.11
N ASP A 267 6.20 -55.44 -68.23
CA ASP A 267 7.21 -54.75 -69.06
C ASP A 267 7.94 -53.63 -68.29
N GLY A 268 9.23 -53.71 -67.97
CA GLY A 268 10.38 -54.17 -68.74
C GLY A 268 11.52 -53.18 -68.41
N GLY A 269 12.76 -53.64 -68.25
CA GLY A 269 13.93 -52.73 -68.24
C GLY A 269 14.73 -52.61 -66.95
N THR A 270 15.68 -53.54 -66.78
CA THR A 270 17.10 -53.29 -66.44
C THR A 270 17.51 -52.32 -65.32
N LYS A 271 17.92 -52.95 -64.22
CA LYS A 271 19.23 -52.86 -63.51
C LYS A 271 19.66 -51.57 -62.76
N PRO A 272 20.50 -51.76 -61.71
CA PRO A 272 20.58 -50.86 -60.56
C PRO A 272 21.92 -50.10 -60.48
N SER A 273 21.96 -49.01 -59.72
CA SER A 273 23.23 -48.62 -59.10
C SER A 273 23.07 -47.74 -57.87
N THR A 274 23.75 -48.20 -56.81
CA THR A 274 24.47 -47.44 -55.79
C THR A 274 23.68 -46.48 -54.88
N ALA A 275 23.47 -46.75 -53.59
CA ALA A 275 24.44 -46.98 -52.51
C ALA A 275 24.90 -45.69 -51.80
N LEU A 276 25.00 -45.79 -50.46
CA LEU A 276 25.74 -44.91 -49.52
C LEU A 276 25.14 -43.49 -49.37
N LYS A 277 25.20 -42.77 -48.23
CA LYS A 277 25.80 -42.89 -46.89
C LYS A 277 25.17 -41.72 -46.09
N GLU A 278 24.75 -41.89 -44.84
CA GLU A 278 25.56 -41.69 -43.62
C GLU A 278 25.91 -40.22 -43.31
N ASN A 279 25.55 -39.79 -42.08
CA ASN A 279 26.08 -38.66 -41.30
C ASN A 279 25.90 -37.25 -41.89
N ARG A 280 25.51 -36.22 -41.14
CA ARG A 280 25.86 -35.88 -39.76
C ARG A 280 24.90 -34.79 -39.27
#